data_AF-A0AAW4NBR9-F1
#
_entry.id   AF-A0AAW4NBR9-F1
#
_cell.length_a   1.000
_cell.length_b   1.000
_cell.length_c   1.000
_cell.angle_alpha   90.00
_cell.angle_beta   90.00
_cell.angle_gamma   90.00
#
_symmetry.space_group_name_H-M   'P 1'
#
loop_
_entity.id
_entity.type
_entity.pdbx_description
1 polymer ?
#
loop_
_entity_poly.entity_id
_entity_poly.type
_entity_poly.pdbx_seq_one_letter_code
_entity_poly.pdbx_strand_id
1 'polypeptide(L)'
;GYHYYITKDGVVYPGRPESEVGAHARHYNAHSIGICYEGGLDKNGKPADTRTPAQNQSLYSLLESLCLSYPDAEILGHRDLPNVHKDCPSFDVKRWLKLVDFHI
;
A
#
# COMPACT_ATOMS: atom_id res chain seq x y z
N GLY A 1 -2.45 -0.95 13.28
CA GLY A 1 -1.29 -0.42 12.56
C GLY A 1 -1.75 0.18 11.26
N TYR A 2 -2.26 -0.66 10.37
CA TYR A 2 -2.81 -0.27 9.07
C TYR A 2 -4.33 -0.07 9.12
N HIS A 3 -4.87 0.62 8.12
CA HIS A 3 -6.30 0.77 7.89
C HIS A 3 -6.85 -0.32 6.97
N TYR A 4 -6.00 -0.88 6.11
CA TYR A 4 -6.36 -1.99 5.22
C TYR A 4 -5.28 -3.07 5.20
N TYR A 5 -5.73 -4.31 5.04
CA TYR A 5 -4.87 -5.49 4.87
C TYR A 5 -5.40 -6.35 3.72
N ILE A 6 -4.52 -6.76 2.80
CA ILE A 6 -4.89 -7.56 1.62
C ILE A 6 -4.22 -8.94 1.67
N THR A 7 -5.03 -10.00 1.76
CA THR A 7 -4.55 -11.39 1.76
C THR A 7 -4.08 -11.84 0.37
N LYS A 8 -3.36 -12.97 0.28
CA LYS A 8 -2.84 -13.53 -0.98
C LYS A 8 -3.92 -13.82 -2.03
N ASP A 9 -5.12 -14.17 -1.60
CA ASP A 9 -6.29 -14.39 -2.46
C ASP A 9 -7.06 -13.11 -2.80
N GLY A 10 -6.59 -11.94 -2.33
CA GLY A 10 -7.12 -10.63 -2.70
C GLY A 10 -8.23 -10.11 -1.80
N VAL A 11 -8.56 -10.78 -0.69
CA VAL A 11 -9.56 -10.27 0.25
C VAL A 11 -9.01 -9.02 0.97
N VAL A 12 -9.77 -7.94 0.95
CA VAL A 12 -9.46 -6.70 1.65
C VAL A 12 -10.15 -6.70 3.00
N TYR A 13 -9.36 -6.67 4.08
CA TYR A 13 -9.85 -6.56 5.44
C TYR A 13 -9.69 -5.13 5.94
N PRO A 14 -10.77 -4.52 6.49
CA PRO A 14 -10.64 -3.26 7.22
C PRO A 14 -9.88 -3.50 8.53
N GLY A 15 -8.97 -2.58 8.84
CA GLY A 15 -8.20 -2.52 10.06
C GLY A 15 -8.69 -1.39 10.96
N ARG A 16 -7.81 -0.42 11.26
CA ARG A 16 -8.24 0.81 11.95
C ARG A 16 -9.19 1.62 11.06
N PRO A 17 -10.19 2.31 11.64
CA PRO A 17 -10.98 3.29 10.91
C PRO A 17 -10.09 4.36 10.27
N GLU A 18 -10.43 4.84 9.08
CA GLU A 18 -9.66 5.88 8.36
C GLU A 18 -9.60 7.21 9.15
N SER A 19 -10.57 7.46 10.03
CA SER A 19 -10.61 8.63 10.91
C SER A 19 -9.66 8.54 12.12
N GLU A 20 -9.05 7.37 12.36
CA GLU A 20 -8.13 7.16 13.48
C GLU A 20 -6.67 7.19 13.03
N VAL A 21 -5.78 7.62 13.94
CA VAL A 21 -4.34 7.65 13.66
C VAL A 21 -3.78 6.24 13.51
N GLY A 22 -3.06 6.01 12.41
CA GLY A 22 -2.37 4.77 12.12
C GLY A 22 -1.12 4.51 12.98
N ALA A 23 -0.47 3.37 12.74
CA ALA A 23 0.84 3.03 13.26
C ALA A 23 1.59 2.17 12.23
N HIS A 24 1.86 2.78 11.07
CA HIS A 24 2.42 2.12 9.88
C HIS A 24 3.63 2.85 9.28
N ALA A 25 3.71 4.18 9.37
CA ALA A 25 4.81 5.00 8.88
C ALA A 25 5.11 6.13 9.89
N ARG A 26 6.25 6.03 10.59
CA ARG A 26 6.67 7.00 11.60
C ARG A 26 6.72 8.42 11.00
N HIS A 27 6.21 9.41 11.73
CA HIS A 27 6.03 10.81 11.30
C HIS A 27 4.91 11.08 10.28
N TYR A 28 4.36 10.05 9.64
CA TYR A 28 3.28 10.19 8.66
C TYR A 28 1.93 9.62 9.13
N ASN A 29 1.94 8.79 10.19
CA ASN A 29 0.76 8.10 10.74
C ASN A 29 -0.51 8.94 10.94
N ALA A 30 -0.37 10.22 11.32
CA ALA A 30 -1.51 11.08 11.62
C ALA A 30 -2.21 11.66 10.38
N HIS A 31 -1.56 11.58 9.21
CA HIS A 31 -1.98 12.23 7.98
C HIS A 31 -1.87 11.28 6.77
N SER A 32 -2.01 9.98 6.99
CA SER A 32 -1.93 9.01 5.90
C SER A 32 -2.73 7.74 6.18
N ILE A 33 -3.15 7.07 5.12
CA ILE A 33 -3.84 5.79 5.17
C ILE A 33 -2.84 4.68 4.85
N GLY A 34 -2.49 3.86 5.85
CA GLY A 34 -1.66 2.67 5.64
C GLY A 34 -2.41 1.47 5.08
N ILE A 35 -1.92 0.92 3.97
CA ILE A 35 -2.37 -0.34 3.37
C ILE A 35 -1.23 -1.37 3.48
N CYS A 36 -1.54 -2.57 3.95
CA CYS A 36 -0.62 -3.70 4.00
C CYS A 36 -1.12 -4.84 3.11
N TYR A 37 -0.22 -5.70 2.64
CA TYR A 37 -0.59 -6.91 1.93
C TYR A 37 0.34 -8.08 2.31
N GLU A 38 -0.12 -9.31 2.11
CA GLU A 38 0.65 -10.51 2.40
C GLU A 38 1.84 -10.72 1.45
N GLY A 39 3.03 -10.91 2.02
CA GLY A 39 4.26 -11.23 1.32
C GLY A 39 5.27 -10.10 1.39
N GLY A 40 5.99 -9.88 0.29
CA GLY A 40 7.07 -8.91 0.17
C GLY A 40 8.48 -9.50 0.32
N LEU A 41 8.61 -10.81 0.53
CA LEU A 41 9.89 -11.53 0.62
C LEU A 41 9.90 -12.76 -0.30
N ASP A 42 11.05 -13.07 -0.89
CA ASP A 42 11.31 -14.29 -1.64
C ASP A 42 11.53 -15.51 -0.70
N LYS A 43 11.75 -16.70 -1.29
CA LYS A 43 12.00 -17.94 -0.54
C LYS A 43 13.25 -17.92 0.36
N ASN A 44 14.16 -16.96 0.14
CA ASN A 44 15.37 -16.77 0.93
C ASN A 44 15.21 -15.63 1.96
N GLY A 45 14.01 -15.06 2.09
CA GLY A 45 13.74 -13.94 2.99
C GLY A 45 14.24 -12.58 2.47
N LYS A 46 14.56 -12.46 1.18
CA LYS A 46 14.99 -11.18 0.59
C LYS A 46 13.77 -10.40 0.07
N PRO A 47 13.77 -9.05 0.14
CA PRO A 47 12.69 -8.24 -0.42
C PRO A 47 12.42 -8.55 -1.90
N ALA A 48 11.17 -8.85 -2.22
CA ALA A 48 10.72 -9.13 -3.59
C ALA A 48 9.23 -8.81 -3.76
N ASP A 49 8.84 -8.32 -4.93
CA ASP A 49 7.43 -8.22 -5.30
C ASP A 49 6.86 -9.63 -5.46
N THR A 50 5.98 -10.00 -4.55
CA THR A 50 5.32 -11.31 -4.49
C THR A 50 3.81 -11.15 -4.48
N ARG A 51 3.31 -9.98 -4.88
CA ARG A 51 1.87 -9.76 -4.99
C ARG A 51 1.27 -10.70 -6.02
N THR A 52 0.11 -11.25 -5.69
CA THR A 52 -0.67 -12.05 -6.62
C THR A 52 -1.48 -11.15 -7.56
N PRO A 53 -1.96 -11.66 -8.70
CA PRO A 53 -2.90 -10.92 -9.54
C PRO A 53 -4.15 -10.45 -8.77
N ALA A 54 -4.68 -11.29 -7.87
CA ALA A 54 -5.82 -10.94 -7.03
C ALA A 54 -5.49 -9.76 -6.08
N GLN A 55 -4.31 -9.78 -5.44
CA GLN A 55 -3.84 -8.65 -4.63
C GLN A 55 -3.69 -7.37 -5.45
N ASN A 56 -3.14 -7.46 -6.66
CA ASN A 56 -2.98 -6.29 -7.53
C ASN A 56 -4.32 -5.68 -7.92
N GLN A 57 -5.31 -6.51 -8.26
CA GLN A 57 -6.66 -6.05 -8.58
C GLN A 57 -7.32 -5.37 -7.37
N SER A 58 -7.28 -6.01 -6.19
CA SER A 58 -7.87 -5.44 -4.99
C SER A 58 -7.18 -4.17 -4.53
N LEU A 59 -5.85 -4.10 -4.64
CA LEU A 59 -5.10 -2.88 -4.35
C LEU A 59 -5.49 -1.74 -5.30
N TYR A 60 -5.59 -2.02 -6.60
CA TYR A 60 -6.02 -1.04 -7.60
C TYR A 60 -7.41 -0.47 -7.25
N SER A 61 -8.41 -1.33 -7.07
CA SER A 61 -9.78 -0.89 -6.77
C SER A 61 -9.91 -0.17 -5.42
N LEU A 62 -9.11 -0.58 -4.42
CA LEU A 62 -9.05 0.13 -3.15
C LEU A 62 -8.45 1.54 -3.32
N LEU A 63 -7.37 1.68 -4.08
CA LEU A 63 -6.77 2.99 -4.35
C LEU A 63 -7.72 3.90 -5.11
N GLU A 64 -8.48 3.39 -6.08
CA GLU A 64 -9.54 4.15 -6.77
C GLU A 64 -10.57 4.71 -5.79
N SER A 65 -11.13 3.86 -4.93
CA SER A 65 -12.11 4.28 -3.93
C SER A 65 -11.54 5.33 -2.96
N LEU A 66 -10.28 5.18 -2.56
CA LEU A 66 -9.63 6.09 -1.63
C LEU A 66 -9.38 7.44 -2.27
N CYS A 67 -8.86 7.51 -3.50
CA CYS A 67 -8.60 8.78 -4.15
C CYS A 67 -9.89 9.53 -4.55
N LEU A 68 -11.01 8.84 -4.76
CA LEU A 68 -12.31 9.52 -4.89
C LEU A 68 -12.72 10.23 -3.58
N SER A 69 -12.36 9.66 -2.43
CA SER A 69 -12.64 10.23 -1.11
C SER A 69 -11.59 11.26 -0.67
N TYR A 70 -10.35 11.11 -1.14
CA TYR A 70 -9.18 11.91 -0.79
C TYR A 70 -8.42 12.33 -2.07
N PRO A 71 -8.99 13.23 -2.90
CA PRO A 71 -8.47 13.54 -4.23
C PRO A 71 -7.08 14.19 -4.23
N ASP A 72 -6.71 14.88 -3.16
CA ASP A 72 -5.40 15.54 -3.03
C ASP A 72 -4.32 14.61 -2.44
N ALA A 73 -4.64 13.35 -2.15
CA ALA A 73 -3.71 12.41 -1.53
C ALA A 73 -2.68 11.87 -2.53
N GLU A 74 -1.41 11.81 -2.12
CA GLU A 74 -0.35 11.18 -2.91
C GLU A 74 -0.24 9.67 -2.57
N ILE A 75 -0.15 8.83 -3.61
CA ILE A 75 0.09 7.39 -3.45
C ILE A 75 1.60 7.12 -3.40
N LEU A 76 2.08 6.64 -2.26
CA LEU A 76 3.50 6.38 -2.00
C LEU A 76 3.74 4.98 -1.46
N GLY A 77 4.87 4.39 -1.83
CA GLY A 77 5.45 3.28 -1.07
C GLY A 77 6.09 3.78 0.21
N HIS A 78 6.18 2.94 1.24
CA HIS A 78 6.83 3.32 2.51
C HIS A 78 8.28 3.81 2.28
N ARG A 79 9.02 3.16 1.38
CA ARG A 79 10.38 3.55 0.98
C ARG A 79 10.49 4.89 0.25
N ASP A 80 9.38 5.40 -0.29
CA ASP A 80 9.36 6.66 -1.02
C ASP A 80 9.26 7.86 -0.08
N LEU A 81 8.99 7.62 1.22
CA LEU A 81 8.91 8.65 2.24
C LEU A 81 10.32 9.21 2.58
N PRO A 82 10.44 10.52 2.82
CA PRO A 82 11.69 11.16 3.23
C PRO A 82 12.36 10.45 4.41
N ASN A 83 13.67 10.22 4.28
CA ASN A 83 14.52 9.59 5.30
C ASN A 83 14.11 8.16 5.69
N VAL A 84 13.39 7.44 4.81
CA VAL A 84 13.09 6.01 5.01
C VAL A 84 14.04 5.14 4.18
N HIS A 85 14.82 4.30 4.87
CA HIS A 85 15.72 3.30 4.26
C HIS A 85 15.16 1.90 4.48
N LYS A 86 14.03 1.61 3.82
CA LYS A 86 13.36 0.30 3.88
C LYS A 86 13.07 -0.18 2.47
N ASP A 87 12.95 -1.48 2.28
CA ASP A 87 12.54 -2.03 0.99
C ASP A 87 11.03 -1.98 0.78
N CYS A 88 10.24 -1.93 1.86
CA CYS A 88 8.77 -1.88 1.83
C CYS A 88 8.26 -0.78 0.89
N PRO A 89 7.36 -1.09 -0.07
CA PRO A 89 6.55 -2.30 -0.16
C PRO A 89 7.18 -3.43 -0.99
N SER A 90 8.50 -3.49 -1.15
CA SER A 90 9.20 -4.50 -1.96
C SER A 90 8.90 -4.45 -3.47
N PHE A 91 8.28 -3.35 -3.94
CA PHE A 91 8.11 -3.01 -5.35
C PHE A 91 8.17 -1.49 -5.54
N ASP A 92 8.27 -1.06 -6.81
CA ASP A 92 8.24 0.36 -7.18
C ASP A 92 6.80 0.82 -7.44
N VAL A 93 6.25 1.59 -6.49
CA VAL A 93 4.87 2.08 -6.55
C VAL A 93 4.65 3.01 -7.74
N LYS A 94 5.54 3.99 -7.95
CA LYS A 94 5.42 4.97 -9.03
C LYS A 94 5.51 4.30 -10.41
N ARG A 95 6.39 3.31 -10.57
CA ARG A 95 6.47 2.52 -11.80
C ARG A 95 5.22 1.66 -12.00
N TRP A 96 4.73 1.02 -10.94
CA TRP A 96 3.55 0.16 -11.02
C TRP A 96 2.30 0.95 -11.41
N LEU A 97 2.04 2.11 -10.81
CA LEU A 97 0.91 2.99 -11.15
C LEU A 97 0.91 3.37 -12.64
N LYS A 98 2.09 3.69 -13.21
CA LYS A 98 2.23 3.93 -14.66
C LYS A 98 1.95 2.70 -15.51
N LEU A 99 2.37 1.51 -15.06
CA LEU A 99 2.20 0.26 -15.82
C LEU A 99 0.75 -0.20 -15.87
N VAL A 100 -0.01 0.03 -14.80
CA VAL A 100 -1.44 -0.29 -14.75
C VAL A 100 -2.32 0.84 -15.27
N ASP A 101 -1.72 1.89 -15.83
CA ASP A 101 -2.40 3.06 -16.36
C ASP A 101 -3.37 3.67 -15.33
N PHE A 102 -2.89 3.80 -14.09
CA PHE A 102 -3.69 4.31 -12.98
C PHE A 102 -3.95 5.81 -13.17
N HIS A 103 -5.21 6.16 -13.45
CA HIS A 103 -5.66 7.54 -13.62
C HIS A 103 -6.75 7.84 -12.61
N ILE A 104 -6.61 8.95 -11.87
CA ILE A 104 -7.66 9.53 -11.03
C ILE A 104 -7.63 11.04 -11.21
#